data_AF-A0A543FJR4-F1
#
_entry.id   AF-A0A543FJR4-F1
#
_cell.length_a   1.000
_cell.length_b   1.000
_cell.length_c   1.000
_cell.angle_alpha   90.00
_cell.angle_beta   90.00
_cell.angle_gamma   90.00
#
_symmetry.space_group_name_H-M   'P 1'
#
loop_
_entity.id
_entity.type
_entity.pdbx_description
1 polymer ?
#
loop_
_entity_poly.entity_id
_entity_poly.type
_entity_poly.pdbx_seq_one_letter_code
_entity_poly.pdbx_strand_id
1 'polypeptide(L)'
;MPDVEVYYHELTSAATAVQTASQRVLEAAADLNGDDVGIGNPAHRPSLRLEMHRRFTALRTSVRDHSAAASGVGGDVQAIADKYSELDAELSG
;
A
#
# COMPACT_ATOMS: atom_id res chain seq x y z
N MET A 1 -5.26 -6.12 -30.87
CA MET A 1 -5.61 -6.47 -29.49
C MET A 1 -7.11 -6.73 -29.46
N PRO A 2 -7.56 -7.96 -29.17
CA PRO A 2 -8.93 -8.26 -28.80
C PRO A 2 -9.32 -7.49 -27.54
N ASP A 3 -10.59 -7.14 -27.38
CA ASP A 3 -11.10 -6.39 -26.20
C ASP A 3 -10.81 -7.11 -24.86
N VAL A 4 -10.65 -8.43 -24.91
CA VAL A 4 -10.24 -9.29 -23.79
C VAL A 4 -8.83 -8.96 -23.30
N GLU A 5 -7.87 -8.82 -24.22
CA GLU A 5 -6.49 -8.46 -23.87
C GLU A 5 -6.45 -7.06 -23.23
N VAL A 6 -7.30 -6.13 -23.71
CA VAL A 6 -7.41 -4.78 -23.13
C VAL A 6 -7.90 -4.86 -21.68
N TYR A 7 -8.99 -5.57 -21.42
CA TYR A 7 -9.56 -5.68 -20.07
C TYR A 7 -8.62 -6.39 -19.08
N TYR A 8 -7.96 -7.47 -19.52
CA TYR A 8 -6.93 -8.14 -18.72
C TYR A 8 -5.78 -7.19 -18.34
N HIS A 9 -5.29 -6.40 -19.31
CA HIS A 9 -4.25 -5.41 -19.07
C HIS A 9 -4.70 -4.30 -18.11
N GLU A 10 -5.94 -3.85 -18.19
CA GLU A 10 -6.49 -2.85 -17.27
C GLU A 10 -6.54 -3.37 -15.82
N LEU A 11 -7.00 -4.61 -15.60
CA LEU A 11 -7.05 -5.22 -14.28
C LEU A 11 -5.64 -5.40 -13.68
N THR A 12 -4.71 -5.92 -14.47
CA THR A 12 -3.30 -6.11 -14.04
C THR A 12 -2.63 -4.77 -13.71
N SER A 13 -2.90 -3.74 -14.52
CA SER A 13 -2.41 -2.38 -14.29
C SER A 13 -2.98 -1.79 -12.99
N ALA A 14 -4.28 -1.96 -12.75
CA ALA A 14 -4.93 -1.51 -11.51
C ALA A 14 -4.37 -2.21 -10.26
N ALA A 15 -4.18 -3.54 -10.30
CA ALA A 15 -3.54 -4.29 -9.23
C ALA A 15 -2.15 -3.75 -8.90
N THR A 16 -1.33 -3.54 -9.94
CA THR A 16 0.04 -3.00 -9.81
C THR A 16 0.05 -1.59 -9.22
N ALA A 17 -0.89 -0.73 -9.64
CA ALA A 17 -1.01 0.63 -9.14
C ALA A 17 -1.33 0.67 -7.64
N VAL A 18 -2.25 -0.18 -7.18
CA VAL A 18 -2.60 -0.32 -5.75
C VAL A 18 -1.41 -0.80 -4.94
N GLN A 19 -0.66 -1.78 -5.43
CA GLN A 19 0.52 -2.30 -4.74
C GLN A 19 1.64 -1.26 -4.63
N THR A 20 1.89 -0.52 -5.72
CA THR A 20 2.87 0.57 -5.74
C THR A 20 2.48 1.69 -4.78
N ALA A 21 1.22 2.11 -4.75
CA ALA A 21 0.74 3.13 -3.81
C ALA A 21 0.90 2.68 -2.36
N SER A 22 0.61 1.41 -2.06
CA SER A 22 0.75 0.82 -0.72
C SER A 22 2.20 0.82 -0.23
N GLN A 23 3.15 0.50 -1.13
CA GLN A 23 4.59 0.56 -0.84
C GLN A 23 5.06 1.99 -0.57
N ARG A 24 4.67 2.96 -1.39
CA ARG A 24 5.04 4.37 -1.19
C ARG A 24 4.56 4.91 0.16
N VAL A 25 3.38 4.48 0.60
CA VAL A 25 2.82 4.85 1.91
C VAL A 25 3.62 4.20 3.06
N LEU A 26 4.08 2.95 2.90
CA LEU A 26 4.96 2.29 3.88
C LEU A 26 6.32 3.00 3.99
N GLU A 27 6.92 3.37 2.86
CA GLU A 27 8.19 4.11 2.82
C GLU A 27 8.06 5.46 3.51
N ALA A 28 7.03 6.24 3.16
CA ALA A 28 6.77 7.54 3.80
C ALA A 28 6.51 7.43 5.31
N ALA A 29 5.93 6.31 5.78
CA ALA A 29 5.74 6.08 7.21
C ALA A 29 7.00 5.59 7.94
N ALA A 30 7.94 4.95 7.24
CA ALA A 30 9.26 4.62 7.79
C ALA A 30 10.07 5.88 8.10
N ASP A 31 9.89 6.92 7.29
CA ASP A 31 10.51 8.24 7.48
C ASP A 31 9.96 9.00 8.71
N LEU A 32 8.91 8.50 9.39
CA LEU A 32 8.35 9.11 10.61
C LEU A 32 9.05 8.65 11.92
N ASN A 33 10.23 8.05 11.84
CA ASN A 33 11.00 7.60 13.00
C ASN A 33 11.55 8.77 13.84
N GLY A 34 10.75 9.23 14.81
CA GLY A 34 10.91 10.47 15.58
C GLY A 34 12.17 10.67 16.45
N ASP A 35 13.30 10.02 16.18
CA ASP A 35 14.59 10.40 16.78
C ASP A 35 15.50 11.21 15.83
N ASP A 36 15.36 11.08 14.50
CA ASP A 36 16.22 11.79 13.51
C ASP A 36 15.44 12.63 12.46
N VAL A 37 14.11 12.68 12.55
CA VAL A 37 13.29 13.43 11.59
C VAL A 37 13.33 14.91 11.96
N GLY A 38 13.64 15.77 11.00
CA GLY A 38 13.74 17.24 11.12
C GLY A 38 12.49 17.99 11.60
N ILE A 39 11.55 17.34 12.29
CA ILE A 39 10.55 17.97 13.14
C ILE A 39 11.28 18.34 14.44
N GLY A 40 11.77 19.58 14.49
CA GLY A 40 12.60 20.13 15.57
C GLY A 40 12.24 19.56 16.93
N ASN A 41 13.13 18.68 17.43
CA ASN A 41 13.10 18.14 18.77
C ASN A 41 12.77 19.28 19.73
N PRO A 42 11.68 19.21 20.53
CA PRO A 42 11.44 20.20 21.57
C PRO A 42 12.51 19.99 22.63
N ALA A 43 13.68 20.59 22.38
CA ALA A 43 14.83 20.57 23.23
C ALA A 43 14.34 20.88 24.66
N HIS A 44 14.67 19.99 25.59
CA HIS A 44 14.39 20.11 27.03
C HIS A 44 12.97 19.77 27.53
N ARG A 45 12.08 19.13 26.74
CA ARG A 45 10.76 18.65 27.23
C ARG A 45 10.57 17.13 27.09
N PRO A 46 11.10 16.31 28.03
CA PRO A 46 11.09 14.85 27.91
C PRO A 46 9.68 14.22 27.85
N SER A 47 8.69 14.80 28.53
CA SER A 47 7.30 14.35 28.47
C SER A 47 6.68 14.56 27.09
N LEU A 48 6.99 15.69 26.43
CA LEU A 48 6.53 15.99 25.07
C LEU A 48 7.16 15.05 24.04
N ARG A 49 8.44 14.72 24.21
CA ARG A 49 9.13 13.72 23.37
C ARG A 49 8.49 12.35 23.48
N LEU A 50 8.18 11.89 24.70
CA LEU A 50 7.51 10.61 24.92
C LEU A 50 6.11 10.57 24.27
N GLU A 51 5.35 11.66 24.40
CA GLU A 51 4.02 11.76 23.79
C GLU A 51 4.08 11.75 22.26
N MET A 52 5.00 12.49 21.66
CA MET A 52 5.19 12.49 20.20
C MET A 52 5.66 11.13 19.69
N HIS A 53 6.57 10.47 20.40
CA HIS A 53 7.01 9.11 20.08
C HIS A 53 5.83 8.12 20.08
N ARG A 54 4.93 8.21 21.06
CA ARG A 54 3.70 7.38 21.09
C ARG A 54 2.79 7.66 19.89
N ARG A 55 2.58 8.93 19.55
CA ARG A 55 1.73 9.32 18.41
C ARG A 55 2.30 8.86 17.06
N PHE A 56 3.61 9.05 16.84
CA PHE A 56 4.26 8.55 15.62
C PHE A 56 4.25 7.03 15.54
N THR A 57 4.42 6.34 16.68
CA THR A 57 4.31 4.88 16.73
C THR A 57 2.90 4.42 16.37
N ALA A 58 1.85 5.04 16.93
CA ALA A 58 0.46 4.71 16.62
C ALA A 58 0.12 4.99 15.15
N LEU A 59 0.58 6.12 14.60
CA LEU A 59 0.41 6.46 13.19
C LEU A 59 1.09 5.42 12.29
N ARG A 60 2.32 5.02 12.59
CA ARG A 60 3.05 4.00 11.84
C ARG A 60 2.34 2.65 11.85
N THR A 61 1.80 2.23 12.99
CA THR A 61 0.99 1.00 13.08
C THR A 61 -0.24 1.09 12.17
N SER A 62 -0.99 2.19 12.26
CA SER A 62 -2.16 2.42 11.41
C SER A 62 -1.81 2.39 9.92
N VAL A 63 -0.72 3.03 9.52
CA VAL A 63 -0.24 3.02 8.13
C VAL A 63 0.12 1.60 7.69
N ARG A 64 0.82 0.84 8.53
CA ARG A 64 1.19 -0.55 8.23
C ARG A 64 -0.05 -1.41 8.00
N ASP A 65 -1.06 -1.27 8.85
CA ASP A 65 -2.31 -2.03 8.74
C ASP A 65 -3.08 -1.66 7.46
N HIS A 66 -3.16 -0.36 7.13
CA HIS A 66 -3.80 0.10 5.89
C HIS A 66 -3.05 -0.35 4.63
N SER A 67 -1.72 -0.30 4.62
CA SER A 67 -0.93 -0.78 3.49
C SER A 67 -1.02 -2.29 3.32
N ALA A 68 -1.14 -3.06 4.40
CA ALA A 68 -1.39 -4.49 4.33
C ALA A 68 -2.76 -4.79 3.71
N ALA A 69 -3.81 -4.09 4.16
CA ALA A 69 -5.15 -4.22 3.59
C ALA A 69 -5.20 -3.83 2.11
N ALA A 70 -4.56 -2.71 1.73
CA ALA A 70 -4.48 -2.26 0.34
C ALA A 70 -3.68 -3.24 -0.54
N SER A 71 -2.61 -3.83 -0.02
CA SER A 71 -1.89 -4.91 -0.73
C SER A 71 -2.79 -6.13 -0.96
N GLY A 72 -3.67 -6.46 -0.01
CA GLY A 72 -4.71 -7.48 -0.17
C GLY A 72 -5.64 -7.19 -1.35
N VAL A 73 -6.14 -5.94 -1.45
CA VAL A 73 -6.98 -5.51 -2.58
C VAL A 73 -6.25 -5.66 -3.92
N GLY A 74 -4.95 -5.31 -3.98
CA GLY A 74 -4.14 -5.53 -5.19
C GLY A 74 -4.08 -7.02 -5.58
N GLY A 75 -3.89 -7.91 -4.60
CA GLY A 75 -3.92 -9.36 -4.80
C GLY A 75 -5.28 -9.87 -5.28
N ASP A 76 -6.38 -9.36 -4.72
CA ASP A 76 -7.74 -9.72 -5.14
C ASP A 76 -8.01 -9.32 -6.59
N VAL A 77 -7.57 -8.12 -7.01
CA VAL A 77 -7.70 -7.66 -8.40
C VAL A 77 -6.87 -8.53 -9.34
N GLN A 78 -5.66 -8.93 -8.95
CA GLN A 78 -4.85 -9.86 -9.75
C GLN A 78 -5.53 -11.23 -9.88
N ALA A 79 -6.10 -11.76 -8.80
CA ALA A 79 -6.82 -13.03 -8.85
C ALA A 79 -8.05 -12.98 -9.78
N ILE A 80 -8.74 -11.82 -9.84
CA ILE A 80 -9.82 -11.58 -10.81
C ILE A 80 -9.28 -11.60 -12.24
N ALA A 81 -8.13 -10.96 -12.49
CA ALA A 81 -7.49 -10.94 -13.82
C ALA A 81 -7.08 -12.34 -14.28
N ASP A 82 -6.47 -13.12 -13.39
CA ASP A 82 -6.02 -14.49 -13.68
C ASP A 82 -7.23 -15.38 -14.02
N LYS A 83 -8.29 -15.31 -13.21
CA LYS A 83 -9.53 -16.06 -13.45
C LYS A 83 -10.25 -15.63 -14.74
N TYR A 84 -10.19 -14.35 -15.09
CA TYR A 84 -10.73 -13.85 -16.37
C TYR A 84 -9.98 -14.46 -17.56
N SER A 85 -8.64 -14.54 -17.48
CA SER A 85 -7.82 -15.18 -18.52
C SER A 85 -8.12 -16.67 -18.66
N GLU A 86 -8.37 -17.38 -17.56
CA GLU A 86 -8.78 -18.80 -17.59
C GLU A 86 -10.14 -18.98 -18.27
N LEU A 87 -11.12 -18.15 -17.91
CA LEU A 87 -12.47 -18.18 -18.50
C LEU A 87 -12.47 -17.87 -19.99
N ASP A 88 -11.66 -16.92 -20.44
CA ASP A 88 -11.53 -16.62 -21.87
C ASP A 88 -10.98 -17.82 -22.65
N ALA A 89 -9.94 -18.47 -22.12
CA ALA A 89 -9.36 -19.67 -22.73
C ALA A 89 -10.36 -20.84 -22.80
N GLU A 90 -11.21 -21.01 -21.78
CA GLU A 90 -12.26 -22.06 -21.76
C GLU A 90 -13.40 -21.79 -22.73
N LEU A 91 -13.79 -20.53 -22.92
CA LEU A 91 -14.96 -20.14 -23.74
C LEU A 91 -14.62 -19.88 -25.21
N SER A 92 -13.34 -19.66 -25.53
CA SER A 92 -12.85 -19.42 -26.90
C SER A 92 -12.23 -20.66 -27.57
N GLY A 93 -12.06 -21.76 -26.81
CA GLY A 93 -11.70 -23.10 -27.33
C GLY A 93 -12.88 -23.85 -27.95
#